data_AF-A0A7K2MMT3-F1
#
_entry.id   AF-A0A7K2MMT3-F1
#
_cell.length_a   1.000
_cell.length_b   1.000
_cell.length_c   1.000
_cell.angle_alpha   90.00
_cell.angle_beta   90.00
_cell.angle_gamma   90.00
#
_symmetry.space_group_name_H-M   'P 1'
#
loop_
_entity.id
_entity.type
_entity.pdbx_description
1 polymer ?
#
loop_
_entity_poly.entity_id
_entity_poly.type
_entity_poly.pdbx_seq_one_letter_code
_entity_poly.pdbx_strand_id
1 'polypeptide(L)'
;MDPRQELVSYLRRQLVGPAEDEHEILDAPPDRQYLMGTLYPQEADLQRQLEAAAEELEGAGTETRAEDTAPASDPVPESNSWLPSSLGFSFYTDADTVEVDCSAARYETRAGTSERGRSWQRVPLPAETHRLTPDRDQVTVLDGRAEVRVRHRTFGTGKLITVALVNSARHEPGLGKSAHWDRMLFQVELRARPVDGRVLQYPSVRLASRDPEEQELRLQYRHVRTHAVGHGCAVSERRDDAGERVIELSAAVMPEAEVTGVRAAGLSGSPVLDLLHLADPDVPVEQLREELAEFAAHYRAWYVGQLNEDVPEWGRDAAARILDRIGAAVTRIESGVRTLCDPRRPELLHAFRTANRAMALQMRHSAADLAGTRRSPREAVPPEPEPYQGATWRPFQ
;
A
#
# COMPACT_ATOMS: atom_id res chain seq x y z
N MET A 1 6.03 -14.17 18.60
CA MET A 1 6.01 -13.34 17.38
C MET A 1 4.81 -12.42 17.46
N ASP A 2 4.85 -11.26 16.80
CA ASP A 2 3.71 -10.35 16.69
C ASP A 2 2.55 -11.07 15.92
N PRO A 3 1.30 -11.11 16.43
CA PRO A 3 0.17 -11.74 15.73
C PRO A 3 -0.01 -11.26 14.28
N ARG A 4 0.35 -10.01 13.98
CA ARG A 4 0.34 -9.50 12.60
C ARG A 4 1.36 -10.21 11.73
N GLN A 5 2.58 -10.38 12.22
CA GLN A 5 3.64 -11.08 11.50
C GLN A 5 3.29 -12.56 11.29
N GLU A 6 2.60 -13.18 12.25
CA GLU A 6 2.11 -14.55 12.12
C GLU A 6 1.07 -14.66 11.00
N LEU A 7 0.08 -13.77 10.96
CA LEU A 7 -0.94 -13.72 9.90
C LEU A 7 -0.31 -13.49 8.53
N VAL A 8 0.59 -12.51 8.42
CA VAL A 8 1.33 -12.20 7.18
C VAL A 8 2.14 -13.40 6.71
N SER A 9 2.87 -14.06 7.62
CA SER A 9 3.68 -15.23 7.30
C SER A 9 2.81 -16.41 6.87
N TYR A 10 1.65 -16.59 7.50
CA TYR A 10 0.66 -17.57 7.10
C TYR A 10 0.14 -17.27 5.68
N LEU A 11 -0.28 -16.04 5.40
CA LEU A 11 -0.76 -15.65 4.06
C LEU A 11 0.33 -15.83 2.99
N ARG A 12 1.59 -15.47 3.28
CA ARG A 12 2.71 -15.69 2.33
C ARG A 12 2.88 -17.18 2.01
N ARG A 13 2.89 -18.04 3.03
CA ARG A 13 2.99 -19.50 2.85
C ARG A 13 1.81 -20.08 2.06
N GLN A 14 0.60 -19.57 2.26
CA GLN A 14 -0.58 -20.10 1.58
C GLN A 14 -0.79 -19.54 0.17
N LEU A 15 -0.44 -18.28 -0.08
CA LEU A 15 -0.70 -17.61 -1.36
C LEU A 15 0.50 -17.65 -2.33
N VAL A 16 1.72 -17.60 -1.81
CA VAL A 16 2.96 -17.63 -2.63
C VAL A 16 3.61 -19.01 -2.55
N GLY A 17 3.65 -19.59 -1.35
CA GLY A 17 4.28 -20.89 -1.10
C GLY A 17 5.79 -20.81 -0.83
N PRO A 18 6.42 -21.97 -0.56
CA PRO A 18 5.75 -23.23 -0.25
C PRO A 18 4.98 -23.16 1.08
N ALA A 19 3.91 -23.96 1.21
CA ALA A 19 3.06 -24.00 2.38
C ALA A 19 3.66 -24.88 3.48
N GLU A 20 4.29 -25.98 3.07
CA GLU A 20 4.93 -26.94 3.97
C GLU A 20 6.44 -26.73 4.00
N ASP A 21 7.20 -27.56 3.29
CA ASP A 21 8.65 -27.55 3.27
C ASP A 21 9.23 -27.36 1.86
N GLU A 22 10.57 -27.36 1.76
CA GLU A 22 11.30 -27.12 0.52
C GLU A 22 11.01 -28.18 -0.57
N HIS A 23 10.57 -29.38 -0.21
CA HIS A 23 10.33 -30.52 -1.09
C HIS A 23 8.87 -31.00 -1.03
N GLU A 24 7.94 -30.11 -0.68
CA GLU A 24 6.53 -30.42 -0.50
C GLU A 24 5.91 -31.14 -1.72
N ILE A 25 4.90 -31.96 -1.44
CA ILE A 25 4.14 -32.69 -2.45
C ILE A 25 2.70 -32.26 -2.32
N LEU A 26 2.13 -31.71 -3.39
CA LEU A 26 0.75 -31.26 -3.42
C LEU A 26 -0.17 -32.33 -3.99
N ASP A 27 -1.36 -32.45 -3.41
CA ASP A 27 -2.47 -33.29 -3.90
C ASP A 27 -3.48 -32.50 -4.74
N ALA A 28 -3.16 -31.23 -5.04
CA ALA A 28 -3.92 -30.34 -5.90
C ALA A 28 -2.97 -29.55 -6.81
N PRO A 29 -3.45 -29.09 -7.98
CA PRO A 29 -2.68 -28.26 -8.91
C PRO A 29 -2.00 -27.07 -8.20
N PRO A 30 -0.67 -26.89 -8.35
CA PRO A 30 0.07 -25.86 -7.63
C PRO A 30 -0.40 -24.43 -7.92
N ASP A 31 -0.90 -24.16 -9.13
CA ASP A 31 -1.44 -22.86 -9.55
C ASP A 31 -2.83 -22.55 -9.00
N ARG A 32 -3.50 -23.53 -8.39
CA ARG A 32 -4.72 -23.33 -7.60
C ARG A 32 -4.45 -23.15 -6.11
N GLN A 33 -3.32 -23.66 -5.64
CA GLN A 33 -2.89 -23.48 -4.26
C GLN A 33 -2.16 -22.15 -4.09
N TYR A 34 -1.19 -21.87 -4.95
CA TYR A 34 -0.40 -20.64 -4.95
C TYR A 34 -0.91 -19.67 -6.00
N LEU A 35 -1.61 -18.65 -5.53
CA LEU A 35 -2.29 -17.65 -6.34
C LEU A 35 -1.39 -16.44 -6.68
N MET A 36 -0.16 -16.39 -6.17
CA MET A 36 0.77 -15.27 -6.32
C MET A 36 2.19 -15.76 -6.60
N GLY A 37 2.96 -14.96 -7.36
CA GLY A 37 4.37 -15.25 -7.63
C GLY A 37 4.62 -16.39 -8.62
N THR A 38 3.65 -16.65 -9.50
CA THR A 38 3.72 -17.66 -10.55
C THR A 38 3.97 -17.00 -11.92
N LEU A 39 4.96 -17.48 -12.66
CA LEU A 39 5.18 -17.13 -14.06
C LEU A 39 4.74 -18.29 -14.96
N TYR A 40 3.70 -18.05 -15.74
CA TYR A 40 3.12 -19.01 -16.68
C TYR A 40 3.93 -19.07 -17.99
N PRO A 41 3.76 -20.12 -18.81
CA PRO A 41 4.29 -20.11 -20.17
C PRO A 41 3.81 -18.89 -20.96
N GLN A 42 4.66 -18.37 -21.84
CA GLN A 42 4.29 -17.31 -22.77
C GLN A 42 3.10 -17.75 -23.64
N GLU A 43 2.19 -16.82 -23.92
CA GLU A 43 0.98 -17.05 -24.73
C GLU A 43 0.01 -18.09 -24.13
N ALA A 44 0.05 -18.30 -22.80
CA ALA A 44 -0.89 -19.17 -22.12
C ALA A 44 -2.35 -18.69 -22.26
N ASP A 45 -3.26 -19.64 -22.49
CA ASP A 45 -4.70 -19.40 -22.61
C ASP A 45 -5.40 -19.65 -21.27
N LEU A 46 -5.95 -18.59 -20.66
CA LEU A 46 -6.62 -18.64 -19.35
C LEU A 46 -7.76 -19.67 -19.30
N GLN A 47 -8.59 -19.75 -20.35
CA GLN A 47 -9.74 -20.64 -20.36
C GLN A 47 -9.26 -22.11 -20.36
N ARG A 48 -8.26 -22.44 -21.17
CA ARG A 48 -7.66 -23.78 -21.17
C ARG A 48 -6.96 -24.13 -19.85
N GLN A 49 -6.34 -23.16 -19.19
CA GLN A 49 -5.76 -23.39 -17.87
C GLN A 49 -6.81 -23.78 -16.84
N LEU A 50 -7.90 -23.03 -16.80
CA LEU A 50 -9.00 -23.30 -15.88
C LEU A 50 -9.64 -24.66 -16.17
N GLU A 51 -9.81 -25.02 -17.43
CA GLU A 51 -10.30 -26.34 -17.86
C GLU A 51 -9.36 -27.47 -17.43
N ALA A 52 -8.06 -27.35 -17.71
CA ALA A 52 -7.06 -28.36 -17.34
C ALA A 52 -6.99 -28.59 -15.82
N ALA A 53 -7.16 -27.53 -15.03
CA ALA A 53 -7.18 -27.63 -13.59
C ALA A 53 -8.55 -28.10 -13.04
N ALA A 54 -9.66 -27.81 -13.72
CA ALA A 54 -11.01 -28.27 -13.35
C ALA A 54 -11.20 -29.76 -13.61
N GLU A 55 -10.53 -30.31 -14.60
CA GLU A 55 -10.52 -31.76 -14.83
C GLU A 55 -9.74 -32.53 -13.74
N GLU A 56 -8.84 -31.88 -13.00
CA GLU A 56 -8.10 -32.49 -11.87
C GLU A 56 -8.82 -32.48 -10.54
N LEU A 57 -9.79 -31.58 -10.39
CA LEU A 57 -10.66 -31.48 -9.22
C LEU A 57 -12.06 -31.75 -9.74
N GLU A 58 -12.56 -32.99 -9.68
CA GLU A 58 -13.99 -33.25 -9.92
C GLU A 58 -14.83 -32.29 -9.04
N GLY A 59 -15.34 -31.22 -9.66
CA GLY A 59 -16.00 -30.11 -8.96
C GLY A 59 -16.13 -28.87 -9.84
N ALA A 60 -17.36 -28.60 -10.29
CA ALA A 60 -17.68 -27.47 -11.16
C ALA A 60 -17.66 -26.13 -10.40
N GLY A 61 -17.01 -25.13 -11.00
CA GLY A 61 -17.16 -23.73 -10.63
C GLY A 61 -16.99 -22.86 -11.87
N THR A 62 -18.09 -22.29 -12.35
CA THR A 62 -18.11 -21.31 -13.45
C THR A 62 -18.08 -19.90 -12.88
N GLU A 63 -17.10 -19.09 -13.28
CA GLU A 63 -17.23 -17.64 -13.25
C GLU A 63 -16.94 -17.07 -14.64
N THR A 64 -17.82 -16.17 -15.06
CA THR A 64 -17.83 -15.55 -16.40
C THR A 64 -17.17 -14.19 -16.35
N ARG A 65 -16.45 -13.90 -17.43
CA ARG A 65 -15.59 -12.76 -17.75
C ARG A 65 -16.26 -11.39 -17.60
N ALA A 66 -15.52 -10.42 -17.07
CA ALA A 66 -15.66 -9.00 -17.36
C ALA A 66 -14.33 -8.49 -17.93
N GLU A 67 -14.35 -7.95 -19.14
CA GLU A 67 -13.22 -7.22 -19.73
C GLU A 67 -13.46 -5.73 -19.50
N ASP A 68 -12.60 -5.05 -18.73
CA ASP A 68 -12.22 -3.68 -19.07
C ASP A 68 -11.01 -3.18 -18.28
N THR A 69 -9.93 -2.85 -18.99
CA THR A 69 -9.07 -1.66 -18.89
C THR A 69 -7.75 -1.95 -19.61
N ALA A 70 -7.50 -1.25 -20.71
CA ALA A 70 -6.18 -1.28 -21.37
C ALA A 70 -5.26 -0.26 -20.68
N PRO A 71 -4.18 -0.69 -19.99
CA PRO A 71 -3.21 0.23 -19.41
C PRO A 71 -2.28 0.81 -20.48
N ALA A 72 -1.58 1.90 -20.13
CA ALA A 72 -0.55 2.51 -20.97
C ALA A 72 0.58 1.51 -21.34
N SER A 73 1.34 1.77 -22.41
CA SER A 73 2.38 0.86 -22.90
C SER A 73 3.44 0.55 -21.85
N ASP A 74 3.39 -0.65 -21.28
CA ASP A 74 4.36 -1.20 -20.34
C ASP A 74 5.60 -1.70 -21.09
N PRO A 75 6.84 -1.37 -20.66
CA PRO A 75 8.05 -1.95 -21.24
C PRO A 75 8.19 -3.46 -21.04
N VAL A 76 7.38 -4.07 -20.16
CA VAL A 76 7.24 -5.51 -19.93
C VAL A 76 5.79 -5.94 -20.24
N PRO A 77 5.40 -6.04 -21.52
CA PRO A 77 4.00 -6.31 -21.89
C PRO A 77 3.44 -7.59 -21.28
N GLU A 78 4.29 -8.61 -21.11
CA GLU A 78 3.93 -9.94 -20.64
C GLU A 78 3.66 -10.02 -19.13
N SER A 79 3.84 -8.92 -18.38
CA SER A 79 3.53 -8.84 -16.95
C SER A 79 2.11 -8.35 -16.66
N ASN A 80 1.42 -7.79 -17.66
CA ASN A 80 0.04 -7.30 -17.54
C ASN A 80 -1.01 -8.31 -18.04
N SER A 81 -0.59 -9.53 -18.40
CA SER A 81 -1.52 -10.62 -18.70
C SER A 81 -2.10 -11.22 -17.42
N TRP A 82 -3.34 -11.69 -17.50
CA TRP A 82 -3.99 -12.46 -16.42
C TRP A 82 -3.15 -13.68 -15.97
N LEU A 83 -2.40 -14.26 -16.90
CA LEU A 83 -1.37 -15.27 -16.65
C LEU A 83 -0.02 -14.63 -16.99
N PRO A 84 0.63 -13.94 -16.03
CA PRO A 84 1.89 -13.26 -16.32
C PRO A 84 2.96 -14.29 -16.66
N SER A 85 3.68 -14.08 -17.77
CA SER A 85 4.86 -14.89 -18.11
C SER A 85 6.17 -14.18 -17.79
N SER A 86 6.07 -12.97 -17.23
CA SER A 86 7.19 -12.23 -16.70
C SER A 86 6.80 -11.39 -15.49
N LEU A 87 7.79 -11.04 -14.68
CA LEU A 87 7.67 -10.01 -13.65
C LEU A 87 8.95 -9.18 -13.65
N GLY A 88 8.86 -7.92 -13.27
CA GLY A 88 10.02 -7.05 -13.28
C GLY A 88 9.78 -5.72 -12.62
N PHE A 89 10.80 -4.88 -12.62
CA PHE A 89 10.70 -3.51 -12.16
C PHE A 89 11.70 -2.59 -12.86
N SER A 90 11.35 -1.32 -12.95
CA SER A 90 12.21 -0.24 -13.40
C SER A 90 12.75 0.55 -12.22
N PHE A 91 14.01 0.95 -12.28
CA PHE A 91 14.60 1.91 -11.35
C PHE A 91 15.56 2.84 -12.06
N TYR A 92 15.93 3.95 -11.39
CA TYR A 92 16.84 4.95 -11.94
C TYR A 92 18.19 4.87 -11.23
N THR A 93 19.31 4.92 -11.95
CA THR A 93 20.65 4.81 -11.38
C THR A 93 21.70 5.57 -12.20
N ASP A 94 22.85 5.86 -11.60
CA ASP A 94 24.05 6.35 -12.26
C ASP A 94 25.03 5.21 -12.64
N ALA A 95 24.70 3.95 -12.33
CA ALA A 95 25.51 2.79 -12.69
C ALA A 95 25.23 2.27 -14.12
N ASP A 96 26.28 1.72 -14.72
CA ASP A 96 26.19 1.00 -15.99
C ASP A 96 25.91 -0.48 -15.80
N THR A 97 26.42 -1.04 -14.70
CA THR A 97 26.33 -2.46 -14.39
C THR A 97 25.30 -2.67 -13.30
N VAL A 98 24.48 -3.70 -13.45
CA VAL A 98 23.48 -4.11 -12.46
C VAL A 98 23.75 -5.57 -12.10
N GLU A 99 23.80 -5.84 -10.81
CA GLU A 99 23.79 -7.21 -10.29
C GLU A 99 22.34 -7.61 -10.05
N VAL A 100 21.95 -8.76 -10.61
CA VAL A 100 20.60 -9.30 -10.55
C VAL A 100 20.66 -10.67 -9.89
N ASP A 101 19.87 -10.86 -8.86
CA ASP A 101 19.67 -12.14 -8.18
C ASP A 101 18.28 -12.67 -8.55
N CYS A 102 18.20 -13.95 -8.89
CA CYS A 102 16.93 -14.60 -9.17
C CYS A 102 16.88 -16.02 -8.61
N SER A 103 15.69 -16.44 -8.19
CA SER A 103 15.38 -17.82 -7.80
C SER A 103 13.92 -18.14 -8.11
N ALA A 104 13.60 -19.43 -8.18
CA ALA A 104 12.23 -19.92 -8.33
C ALA A 104 12.16 -21.39 -7.92
N ALA A 105 10.98 -21.98 -8.02
CA ALA A 105 10.79 -23.42 -8.03
C ALA A 105 9.91 -23.84 -9.20
N ARG A 106 9.94 -25.13 -9.50
CA ARG A 106 8.96 -25.78 -10.37
C ARG A 106 8.28 -26.91 -9.63
N TYR A 107 7.15 -27.37 -10.15
CA TYR A 107 6.53 -28.61 -9.67
C TYR A 107 6.58 -29.64 -10.78
N GLU A 108 7.06 -30.84 -10.45
CA GLU A 108 7.05 -31.99 -11.35
C GLU A 108 5.80 -32.82 -11.10
N THR A 109 5.01 -33.01 -12.15
CA THR A 109 3.80 -33.85 -12.10
C THR A 109 4.20 -35.33 -12.01
N ARG A 110 3.79 -36.01 -10.93
CA ARG A 110 4.01 -37.44 -10.69
C ARG A 110 2.69 -38.19 -10.66
N ALA A 111 2.76 -39.51 -10.90
CA ALA A 111 1.63 -40.39 -10.64
C ALA A 111 1.38 -40.43 -9.12
N GLY A 112 0.17 -40.05 -8.71
CA GLY A 112 -0.23 -39.99 -7.30
C GLY A 112 -0.63 -41.35 -6.76
N THR A 113 -0.57 -41.50 -5.43
CA THR A 113 -1.06 -42.68 -4.69
C THR A 113 -2.50 -42.52 -4.19
N SER A 114 -3.10 -41.34 -4.35
CA SER A 114 -4.45 -40.98 -3.92
C SER A 114 -5.50 -41.22 -5.02
N GLU A 115 -6.80 -41.13 -4.68
CA GLU A 115 -7.93 -41.31 -5.62
C GLU A 115 -7.88 -40.37 -6.84
N ARG A 116 -7.10 -39.28 -6.78
CA ARG A 116 -6.95 -38.27 -7.84
C ARG A 116 -5.85 -38.58 -8.86
N GLY A 117 -5.06 -39.63 -8.68
CA GLY A 117 -4.13 -40.16 -9.69
C GLY A 117 -2.89 -39.32 -10.00
N ARG A 118 -2.77 -38.08 -9.51
CA ARG A 118 -1.60 -37.20 -9.68
C ARG A 118 -1.17 -36.54 -8.38
N SER A 119 0.11 -36.24 -8.30
CA SER A 119 0.69 -35.37 -7.27
C SER A 119 1.75 -34.47 -7.89
N TRP A 120 2.03 -33.34 -7.24
CA TRP A 120 2.99 -32.35 -7.74
C TRP A 120 4.11 -32.19 -6.74
N GLN A 121 5.31 -32.65 -7.09
CA GLN A 121 6.47 -32.52 -6.22
C GLN A 121 7.23 -31.24 -6.52
N ARG A 122 7.44 -30.41 -5.49
CA ARG A 122 8.27 -29.22 -5.60
C ARG A 122 9.73 -29.57 -5.89
N VAL A 123 10.33 -28.85 -6.83
CA VAL A 123 11.75 -28.88 -7.16
C VAL A 123 12.29 -27.46 -7.11
N PRO A 124 13.04 -27.08 -6.05
CA PRO A 124 13.69 -25.77 -6.00
C PRO A 124 14.71 -25.65 -7.13
N LEU A 125 14.74 -24.47 -7.77
CA LEU A 125 15.77 -24.14 -8.75
C LEU A 125 16.88 -23.36 -8.04
N PRO A 126 18.16 -23.61 -8.35
CA PRO A 126 19.28 -22.90 -7.72
C PRO A 126 19.13 -21.38 -7.86
N ALA A 127 19.42 -20.65 -6.78
CA ALA A 127 19.54 -19.20 -6.86
C ALA A 127 20.76 -18.82 -7.71
N GLU A 128 20.60 -17.84 -8.58
CA GLU A 128 21.64 -17.36 -9.48
C GLU A 128 21.86 -15.86 -9.32
N THR A 129 23.12 -15.43 -9.43
CA THR A 129 23.52 -14.02 -9.40
C THR A 129 24.27 -13.68 -10.69
N HIS A 130 23.82 -12.67 -11.40
CA HIS A 130 24.41 -12.26 -12.68
C HIS A 130 24.70 -10.76 -12.71
N ARG A 131 25.84 -10.39 -13.27
CA ARG A 131 26.16 -9.00 -13.61
C ARG A 131 25.83 -8.73 -15.06
N LEU A 132 24.95 -7.76 -15.28
CA LEU A 132 24.44 -7.36 -16.60
C LEU A 132 24.85 -5.92 -16.88
N THR A 133 25.13 -5.67 -18.15
CA THR A 133 25.70 -4.41 -18.66
C THR A 133 24.97 -4.05 -19.95
N PRO A 134 25.13 -2.84 -20.51
CA PRO A 134 24.49 -2.50 -21.77
C PRO A 134 24.86 -3.42 -22.95
N ASP A 135 26.05 -4.04 -22.92
CA ASP A 135 26.52 -4.98 -23.96
C ASP A 135 26.11 -6.44 -23.68
N ARG A 136 25.60 -6.72 -22.48
CA ARG A 136 25.09 -8.02 -22.03
C ARG A 136 23.82 -7.77 -21.23
N ASP A 137 22.75 -7.51 -21.94
CA ASP A 137 21.45 -7.10 -21.41
C ASP A 137 20.50 -8.29 -21.16
N GLN A 138 20.92 -9.52 -21.47
CA GLN A 138 20.14 -10.72 -21.21
C GLN A 138 21.00 -11.93 -20.82
N VAL A 139 20.41 -12.83 -20.03
CA VAL A 139 21.03 -14.10 -19.64
C VAL A 139 19.97 -15.17 -19.37
N THR A 140 20.21 -16.38 -19.89
CA THR A 140 19.41 -17.56 -19.56
C THR A 140 19.75 -18.06 -18.16
N VAL A 141 18.72 -18.33 -17.35
CA VAL A 141 18.81 -18.70 -15.93
C VAL A 141 17.83 -19.84 -15.60
N LEU A 142 17.90 -20.33 -14.37
CA LEU A 142 16.99 -21.31 -13.78
C LEU A 142 16.94 -22.61 -14.61
N ASP A 143 18.11 -23.16 -14.91
CA ASP A 143 18.30 -24.36 -15.76
C ASP A 143 17.68 -24.22 -17.16
N GLY A 144 17.75 -23.03 -17.76
CA GLY A 144 17.22 -22.80 -19.10
C GLY A 144 15.72 -22.48 -19.15
N ARG A 145 15.07 -22.39 -17.99
CA ARG A 145 13.62 -22.21 -17.89
C ARG A 145 13.19 -20.75 -17.88
N ALA A 146 14.11 -19.83 -17.62
CA ALA A 146 13.84 -18.41 -17.66
C ALA A 146 14.98 -17.63 -18.30
N GLU A 147 14.70 -16.37 -18.57
CA GLU A 147 15.66 -15.39 -19.04
C GLU A 147 15.51 -14.13 -18.18
N VAL A 148 16.63 -13.63 -17.65
CA VAL A 148 16.70 -12.28 -17.10
C VAL A 148 16.98 -11.33 -18.26
N ARG A 149 16.16 -10.28 -18.40
CA ARG A 149 16.33 -9.19 -19.37
C ARG A 149 16.51 -7.87 -18.64
N VAL A 150 17.47 -7.06 -19.06
CA VAL A 150 17.80 -5.77 -18.49
C VAL A 150 17.83 -4.70 -19.58
N ARG A 151 16.80 -3.87 -19.64
CA ARG A 151 16.77 -2.77 -20.60
C ARG A 151 17.41 -1.52 -20.02
N HIS A 152 18.47 -1.02 -20.67
CA HIS A 152 19.11 0.24 -20.32
C HIS A 152 18.58 1.39 -21.19
N ARG A 153 18.12 2.48 -20.57
CA ARG A 153 17.72 3.72 -21.27
C ARG A 153 18.31 4.94 -20.59
N THR A 154 19.19 5.66 -21.27
CA THR A 154 19.70 6.95 -20.78
C THR A 154 18.55 7.96 -20.65
N PHE A 155 18.49 8.64 -19.50
CA PHE A 155 17.50 9.66 -19.21
C PHE A 155 18.14 10.74 -18.34
N GLY A 156 18.21 11.99 -18.83
CA GLY A 156 18.89 13.07 -18.12
C GLY A 156 20.35 12.72 -17.81
N THR A 157 20.73 12.79 -16.54
CA THR A 157 22.10 12.51 -16.05
C THR A 157 22.32 11.06 -15.61
N GLY A 158 21.33 10.19 -15.76
CA GLY A 158 21.38 8.80 -15.30
C GLY A 158 20.71 7.84 -16.29
N LYS A 159 20.38 6.65 -15.81
CA LYS A 159 19.86 5.54 -16.60
C LYS A 159 18.62 4.95 -15.96
N LEU A 160 17.56 4.83 -16.74
CA LEU A 160 16.40 4.01 -16.43
C LEU A 160 16.75 2.57 -16.79
N ILE A 161 16.74 1.71 -15.78
CA ILE A 161 17.01 0.28 -15.90
C ILE A 161 15.71 -0.45 -15.66
N THR A 162 15.28 -1.30 -16.60
CA THR A 162 14.17 -2.25 -16.39
C THR A 162 14.73 -3.65 -16.29
N VAL A 163 14.56 -4.32 -15.16
CA VAL A 163 14.95 -5.72 -14.96
C VAL A 163 13.69 -6.55 -14.97
N ALA A 164 13.66 -7.62 -15.77
CA ALA A 164 12.55 -8.56 -15.83
C ALA A 164 13.07 -10.00 -15.83
N LEU A 165 12.36 -10.88 -15.12
CA LEU A 165 12.49 -12.32 -15.26
C LEU A 165 11.35 -12.83 -16.13
N VAL A 166 11.68 -13.51 -17.22
CA VAL A 166 10.73 -14.01 -18.21
C VAL A 166 10.79 -15.53 -18.24
N ASN A 167 9.65 -16.20 -18.14
CA ASN A 167 9.55 -17.64 -18.35
C ASN A 167 9.82 -17.96 -19.83
N SER A 168 10.81 -18.83 -20.10
CA SER A 168 11.21 -19.22 -21.46
C SER A 168 10.25 -20.21 -22.11
N ALA A 169 9.40 -20.87 -21.32
CA ALA A 169 8.42 -21.80 -21.85
C ALA A 169 7.38 -21.05 -22.71
N ARG A 170 7.02 -21.63 -23.85
CA ARG A 170 5.91 -21.19 -24.68
C ARG A 170 4.76 -22.19 -24.56
N HIS A 171 3.54 -21.68 -24.65
CA HIS A 171 2.37 -22.52 -24.77
C HIS A 171 2.43 -23.32 -26.08
N GLU A 172 2.29 -24.64 -25.98
CA GLU A 172 2.32 -25.55 -27.14
C GLU A 172 0.98 -26.30 -27.23
N PRO A 173 0.14 -26.01 -28.24
CA PRO A 173 -1.11 -26.73 -28.46
C PRO A 173 -0.82 -28.21 -28.77
N GLY A 174 -1.16 -29.11 -27.85
CA GLY A 174 -0.97 -30.57 -28.02
C GLY A 174 -0.06 -31.22 -26.99
N LEU A 175 0.57 -30.45 -26.09
CA LEU A 175 1.22 -31.03 -24.91
C LEU A 175 0.18 -31.77 -24.06
N GLY A 176 0.53 -32.97 -23.58
CA GLY A 176 -0.32 -33.70 -22.65
C GLY A 176 -0.61 -32.87 -21.39
N LYS A 177 -1.81 -33.01 -20.82
CA LYS A 177 -2.32 -32.22 -19.68
C LYS A 177 -1.37 -32.18 -18.47
N SER A 178 -0.51 -33.19 -18.30
CA SER A 178 0.49 -33.25 -17.21
C SER A 178 1.69 -32.31 -17.41
N ALA A 179 2.11 -32.04 -18.63
CA ALA A 179 3.35 -31.30 -18.90
C ALA A 179 3.19 -29.78 -18.79
N HIS A 180 1.99 -29.30 -18.46
CA HIS A 180 1.70 -27.87 -18.35
C HIS A 180 2.26 -27.24 -17.07
N TRP A 181 2.02 -27.83 -15.88
CA TRP A 181 2.53 -27.31 -14.60
C TRP A 181 4.05 -27.32 -14.52
N ASP A 182 4.67 -28.34 -15.11
CA ASP A 182 6.12 -28.48 -15.21
C ASP A 182 6.80 -27.34 -15.97
N ARG A 183 6.03 -26.53 -16.71
CA ARG A 183 6.50 -25.36 -17.47
C ARG A 183 6.21 -24.03 -16.79
N MET A 184 5.53 -24.03 -15.64
CA MET A 184 5.36 -22.83 -14.81
C MET A 184 6.56 -22.67 -13.86
N LEU A 185 6.79 -21.44 -13.42
CA LEU A 185 7.74 -21.11 -12.36
C LEU A 185 6.97 -20.53 -11.19
N PHE A 186 7.21 -21.05 -9.99
CA PHE A 186 6.55 -20.66 -8.75
C PHE A 186 7.55 -20.03 -7.80
N GLN A 187 7.05 -19.30 -6.78
CA GLN A 187 7.88 -18.65 -5.76
C GLN A 187 9.03 -17.83 -6.38
N VAL A 188 8.73 -17.10 -7.46
CA VAL A 188 9.74 -16.35 -8.17
C VAL A 188 10.24 -15.19 -7.31
N GLU A 189 11.56 -15.14 -7.11
CA GLU A 189 12.24 -13.99 -6.55
C GLU A 189 13.12 -13.33 -7.61
N LEU A 190 13.08 -11.99 -7.64
CA LEU A 190 13.93 -11.17 -8.48
C LEU A 190 14.40 -9.98 -7.66
N ARG A 191 15.71 -9.79 -7.57
CA ARG A 191 16.34 -8.66 -6.89
C ARG A 191 17.38 -8.03 -7.81
N ALA A 192 17.57 -6.72 -7.66
CA ALA A 192 18.57 -6.02 -8.41
C ALA A 192 19.21 -4.91 -7.58
N ARG A 193 20.50 -4.68 -7.81
CA ARG A 193 21.27 -3.58 -7.24
C ARG A 193 22.27 -3.04 -8.25
N PRO A 194 22.48 -1.72 -8.29
CA PRO A 194 23.55 -1.15 -9.11
C PRO A 194 24.93 -1.59 -8.58
N VAL A 195 25.87 -1.80 -9.50
CA VAL A 195 27.29 -2.04 -9.18
C VAL A 195 28.05 -0.73 -9.39
N ASP A 196 28.83 -0.32 -8.38
CA ASP A 196 29.62 0.92 -8.38
C ASP A 196 28.80 2.21 -8.64
N GLY A 197 27.52 2.20 -8.28
CA GLY A 197 26.64 3.35 -8.31
C GLY A 197 25.51 3.25 -7.27
N ARG A 198 24.46 4.06 -7.42
CA ARG A 198 23.36 4.14 -6.46
C ARG A 198 22.00 4.14 -7.14
N VAL A 199 21.00 3.66 -6.41
CA VAL A 199 19.60 3.88 -6.80
C VAL A 199 19.27 5.35 -6.56
N LEU A 200 18.74 6.00 -7.57
CA LEU A 200 18.35 7.41 -7.58
C LEU A 200 16.82 7.52 -7.50
N GLN A 201 16.33 8.70 -7.13
CA GLN A 201 14.91 8.99 -7.21
C GLN A 201 14.42 8.81 -8.64
N TYR A 202 13.36 8.02 -8.80
CA TYR A 202 12.76 7.74 -10.10
C TYR A 202 12.27 9.06 -10.72
N PRO A 203 12.64 9.35 -11.98
CA PRO A 203 12.22 10.58 -12.64
C PRO A 203 10.71 10.57 -12.83
N SER A 204 9.98 11.30 -11.99
CA SER A 204 8.51 11.34 -12.08
C SER A 204 8.07 12.28 -13.21
N VAL A 205 7.19 11.78 -14.08
CA VAL A 205 6.47 12.58 -15.09
C VAL A 205 5.42 13.51 -14.46
N ARG A 206 5.17 13.36 -13.15
CA ARG A 206 4.12 14.08 -12.40
C ARG A 206 4.37 15.57 -12.27
N LEU A 207 5.54 16.09 -12.63
CA LEU A 207 5.79 17.54 -12.64
C LEU A 207 4.87 18.29 -13.61
N ALA A 208 4.35 17.61 -14.64
CA ALA A 208 3.53 18.21 -15.69
C ALA A 208 2.01 18.19 -15.43
N SER A 209 1.53 17.64 -14.30
CA SER A 209 0.08 17.60 -14.04
C SER A 209 -0.51 19.00 -13.87
N ARG A 210 -1.60 19.24 -14.58
CA ARG A 210 -2.38 20.48 -14.54
C ARG A 210 -3.52 20.42 -13.52
N ASP A 211 -3.75 19.26 -12.91
CA ASP A 211 -4.81 19.10 -11.93
C ASP A 211 -4.40 19.75 -10.58
N PRO A 212 -5.19 20.72 -10.06
CA PRO A 212 -4.85 21.40 -8.81
C PRO A 212 -4.74 20.48 -7.60
N GLU A 213 -5.54 19.41 -7.54
CA GLU A 213 -5.52 18.44 -6.43
C GLU A 213 -4.25 17.59 -6.47
N GLU A 214 -3.89 17.04 -7.64
CA GLU A 214 -2.63 16.29 -7.81
C GLU A 214 -1.40 17.15 -7.46
N GLN A 215 -1.40 18.44 -7.82
CA GLN A 215 -0.33 19.37 -7.45
C GLN A 215 -0.19 19.54 -5.94
N GLU A 216 -1.31 19.65 -5.22
CA GLU A 216 -1.35 19.79 -3.78
C GLU A 216 -0.90 18.50 -3.07
N LEU A 217 -1.38 17.35 -3.53
CA LEU A 217 -0.95 16.04 -3.04
C LEU A 217 0.57 15.86 -3.25
N ARG A 218 1.08 16.22 -4.43
CA ARG A 218 2.52 16.15 -4.72
C ARG A 218 3.35 17.02 -3.77
N LEU A 219 2.86 18.21 -3.40
CA LEU A 219 3.54 19.08 -2.45
C LEU A 219 3.49 18.52 -1.02
N GLN A 220 2.32 18.03 -0.59
CA GLN A 220 2.14 17.44 0.75
C GLN A 220 3.01 16.20 0.93
N TYR A 221 3.03 15.33 -0.08
CA TYR A 221 3.80 14.08 -0.08
C TYR A 221 5.17 14.20 -0.78
N ARG A 222 5.74 15.41 -0.88
CA ARG A 222 7.06 15.63 -1.54
C ARG A 222 8.22 14.85 -0.92
N HIS A 223 8.06 14.44 0.33
CA HIS A 223 9.03 13.63 1.07
C HIS A 223 8.95 12.15 0.68
N VAL A 224 7.81 11.69 0.14
CA VAL A 224 7.62 10.33 -0.37
C VAL A 224 8.29 10.24 -1.73
N ARG A 225 9.47 9.61 -1.75
CA ARG A 225 10.27 9.45 -2.97
C ARG A 225 10.09 8.06 -3.54
N THR A 226 9.65 7.97 -4.78
CA THR A 226 9.67 6.74 -5.56
C THR A 226 11.07 6.48 -6.08
N HIS A 227 11.63 5.29 -5.87
CA HIS A 227 12.92 4.88 -6.45
C HIS A 227 12.77 3.85 -7.58
N ALA A 228 11.67 3.08 -7.54
CA ALA A 228 11.38 2.06 -8.52
C ALA A 228 9.87 1.96 -8.82
N VAL A 229 9.56 1.40 -9.98
CA VAL A 229 8.20 1.13 -10.45
C VAL A 229 8.16 -0.33 -10.89
N GLY A 230 7.25 -1.11 -10.31
CA GLY A 230 7.10 -2.52 -10.67
C GLY A 230 6.24 -2.74 -11.91
N HIS A 231 6.49 -3.85 -12.59
CA HIS A 231 5.77 -4.35 -13.76
C HIS A 231 5.28 -5.77 -13.44
N GLY A 232 3.95 -5.92 -13.31
CA GLY A 232 3.30 -7.14 -12.79
C GLY A 232 3.63 -7.47 -11.33
N CYS A 233 4.29 -6.57 -10.60
CA CYS A 233 4.58 -6.73 -9.18
C CYS A 233 4.75 -5.36 -8.50
N ALA A 234 4.78 -5.34 -7.17
CA ALA A 234 5.27 -4.19 -6.41
C ALA A 234 6.80 -4.26 -6.27
N VAL A 235 7.41 -3.21 -5.70
CA VAL A 235 8.85 -3.18 -5.42
C VAL A 235 9.08 -2.93 -3.93
N SER A 236 9.86 -3.81 -3.30
CA SER A 236 10.37 -3.62 -1.95
C SER A 236 11.75 -2.99 -2.01
N GLU A 237 12.01 -2.03 -1.12
CA GLU A 237 13.27 -1.31 -1.03
C GLU A 237 14.03 -1.76 0.23
N ARG A 238 15.25 -2.28 0.07
CA ARG A 238 16.18 -2.45 1.19
C ARG A 238 17.08 -1.24 1.27
N ARG A 239 17.14 -0.64 2.45
CA ARG A 239 17.96 0.55 2.74
C ARG A 239 19.22 0.15 3.50
N ASP A 240 20.23 1.02 3.47
CA ASP A 240 21.40 0.89 4.33
C ASP A 240 21.03 1.05 5.81
N ASP A 241 21.99 0.75 6.70
CA ASP A 241 21.76 0.77 8.17
C ASP A 241 21.31 2.15 8.69
N ALA A 242 21.66 3.22 7.97
CA ALA A 242 21.24 4.59 8.27
C ALA A 242 19.82 4.91 7.78
N GLY A 243 19.22 4.06 6.93
CA GLY A 243 17.90 4.27 6.32
C GLY A 243 17.87 5.32 5.20
N GLU A 244 19.02 5.86 4.81
CA GLU A 244 19.12 7.01 3.91
C GLU A 244 19.05 6.59 2.45
N ARG A 245 19.72 5.49 2.09
CA ARG A 245 19.93 5.09 0.69
C ARG A 245 19.33 3.73 0.41
N VAL A 246 18.66 3.61 -0.73
CA VAL A 246 18.21 2.33 -1.26
C VAL A 246 19.43 1.60 -1.85
N ILE A 247 19.72 0.41 -1.33
CA ILE A 247 20.89 -0.39 -1.71
C ILE A 247 20.52 -1.63 -2.52
N GLU A 248 19.26 -2.06 -2.46
CA GLU A 248 18.74 -3.19 -3.22
C GLU A 248 17.22 -3.03 -3.40
N LEU A 249 16.75 -3.49 -4.55
CA LEU A 249 15.35 -3.50 -4.95
C LEU A 249 14.93 -4.94 -5.20
N SER A 250 13.75 -5.31 -4.74
CA SER A 250 13.21 -6.67 -4.90
C SER A 250 11.79 -6.62 -5.41
N ALA A 251 11.46 -7.49 -6.36
CA ALA A 251 10.08 -7.70 -6.78
C ALA A 251 9.27 -8.25 -5.59
N ALA A 252 8.11 -7.65 -5.35
CA ALA A 252 7.19 -8.04 -4.28
C ALA A 252 5.87 -8.49 -4.88
N VAL A 253 5.65 -9.81 -4.89
CA VAL A 253 4.44 -10.46 -5.42
C VAL A 253 3.28 -10.42 -4.42
N MET A 254 3.60 -10.28 -3.13
CA MET A 254 2.63 -10.03 -2.06
C MET A 254 3.10 -8.78 -1.28
N PRO A 255 2.77 -7.56 -1.75
CA PRO A 255 3.20 -6.33 -1.11
C PRO A 255 2.57 -6.18 0.28
N GLU A 256 3.34 -5.61 1.19
CA GLU A 256 2.90 -5.29 2.54
C GLU A 256 3.39 -3.90 2.94
N ALA A 257 2.56 -3.16 3.66
CA ALA A 257 2.91 -1.86 4.19
C ALA A 257 2.23 -1.67 5.54
N GLU A 258 2.97 -1.14 6.52
CA GLU A 258 2.40 -0.75 7.79
C GLU A 258 1.74 0.63 7.65
N VAL A 259 0.43 0.68 7.88
CA VAL A 259 -0.34 1.93 7.89
C VAL A 259 -0.42 2.40 9.34
N THR A 260 0.35 3.44 9.67
CA THR A 260 0.32 4.04 11.00
C THR A 260 -1.04 4.70 11.24
N GLY A 261 -1.63 4.48 12.42
CA GLY A 261 -2.85 5.15 12.83
C GLY A 261 -2.66 6.66 12.92
N VAL A 262 -3.62 7.42 12.39
CA VAL A 262 -3.60 8.88 12.49
C VAL A 262 -3.96 9.29 13.92
N ARG A 263 -3.11 10.12 14.54
CA ARG A 263 -3.43 10.82 15.80
C ARG A 263 -3.47 12.30 15.52
N ALA A 264 -4.46 12.99 16.10
CA ALA A 264 -4.50 14.44 16.05
C ALA A 264 -3.23 15.00 16.71
N ALA A 265 -2.46 15.78 15.94
CA ALA A 265 -1.38 16.59 16.48
C ALA A 265 -1.96 17.89 17.07
N GLY A 266 -1.39 18.38 18.18
CA GLY A 266 -1.82 19.66 18.78
C GLY A 266 -1.85 19.63 20.30
N LEU A 267 -2.55 20.63 20.87
CA LEU A 267 -2.80 20.77 22.31
C LEU A 267 -3.42 19.47 22.85
N SER A 268 -2.83 18.92 23.90
CA SER A 268 -3.38 17.79 24.65
C SER A 268 -3.64 18.22 26.08
N GLY A 269 -4.76 17.77 26.66
CA GLY A 269 -5.12 18.12 28.04
C GLY A 269 -5.56 19.58 28.26
N SER A 270 -5.84 20.34 27.20
CA SER A 270 -6.43 21.68 27.32
C SER A 270 -7.91 21.60 27.70
N PRO A 271 -8.42 22.44 28.62
CA PRO A 271 -9.84 22.45 29.02
C PRO A 271 -10.81 22.65 27.85
N VAL A 272 -10.42 23.40 26.81
CA VAL A 272 -11.27 23.60 25.62
C VAL A 272 -11.44 22.37 24.74
N LEU A 273 -10.70 21.29 25.05
CA LEU A 273 -10.92 19.99 24.43
C LEU A 273 -11.86 19.12 25.25
N ASP A 274 -12.22 19.50 26.47
CA ASP A 274 -13.19 18.76 27.28
C ASP A 274 -14.61 19.27 26.97
N LEU A 275 -15.45 18.38 26.43
CA LEU A 275 -16.82 18.72 26.05
C LEU A 275 -17.67 19.13 27.26
N LEU A 276 -17.40 18.56 28.44
CA LEU A 276 -18.13 18.91 29.65
C LEU A 276 -17.71 20.28 30.16
N HIS A 277 -16.43 20.61 30.10
CA HIS A 277 -15.94 21.96 30.41
C HIS A 277 -16.56 23.01 29.47
N LEU A 278 -16.60 22.74 28.16
CA LEU A 278 -17.23 23.62 27.17
C LEU A 278 -18.76 23.73 27.36
N ALA A 279 -19.40 22.73 27.95
CA ALA A 279 -20.84 22.69 28.21
C ALA A 279 -21.24 23.33 29.54
N ASP A 280 -20.29 23.50 30.46
CA ASP A 280 -20.54 23.89 31.84
C ASP A 280 -21.08 25.34 31.93
N PRO A 281 -22.29 25.55 32.47
CA PRO A 281 -22.82 26.89 32.68
C PRO A 281 -22.01 27.72 33.70
N ASP A 282 -21.32 27.06 34.64
CA ASP A 282 -20.60 27.68 35.75
C ASP A 282 -19.22 28.22 35.34
N VAL A 283 -18.69 27.79 34.19
CA VAL A 283 -17.47 28.37 33.61
C VAL A 283 -17.75 29.81 33.18
N PRO A 284 -17.00 30.83 33.68
CA PRO A 284 -17.20 32.21 33.29
C PRO A 284 -16.94 32.44 31.80
N VAL A 285 -17.74 33.32 31.17
CA VAL A 285 -17.62 33.63 29.74
C VAL A 285 -16.24 34.16 29.36
N GLU A 286 -15.64 35.00 30.22
CA GLU A 286 -14.32 35.55 29.97
C GLU A 286 -13.21 34.50 30.07
N GLN A 287 -13.31 33.56 31.01
CA GLN A 287 -12.40 32.42 31.09
C GLN A 287 -12.49 31.58 29.81
N LEU A 288 -13.72 31.20 29.40
CA LEU A 288 -13.92 30.42 28.18
C LEU A 288 -13.42 31.16 26.93
N ARG A 289 -13.59 32.49 26.88
CA ARG A 289 -13.08 33.33 25.78
C ARG A 289 -11.56 33.25 25.71
N GLU A 290 -10.87 33.40 26.84
CA GLU A 290 -9.40 33.33 26.92
C GLU A 290 -8.88 31.97 26.45
N GLU A 291 -9.45 30.89 26.97
CA GLU A 291 -9.01 29.53 26.62
C GLU A 291 -9.26 29.22 25.13
N LEU A 292 -10.43 29.60 24.58
CA LEU A 292 -10.73 29.41 23.15
C LEU A 292 -9.87 30.30 22.26
N ALA A 293 -9.53 31.51 22.72
CA ALA A 293 -8.63 32.42 22.00
C ALA A 293 -7.20 31.88 21.99
N GLU A 294 -6.72 31.32 23.12
CA GLU A 294 -5.43 30.65 23.20
C GLU A 294 -5.38 29.44 22.24
N PHE A 295 -6.44 28.63 22.23
CA PHE A 295 -6.56 27.53 21.27
C PHE A 295 -6.47 28.01 19.82
N ALA A 296 -7.19 29.06 19.45
CA ALA A 296 -7.12 29.64 18.10
C ALA A 296 -5.73 30.23 17.79
N ALA A 297 -5.06 30.82 18.78
CA ALA A 297 -3.72 31.38 18.64
C ALA A 297 -2.68 30.32 18.31
N HIS A 298 -2.80 29.10 18.85
CA HIS A 298 -1.93 27.98 18.48
C HIS A 298 -2.05 27.60 17.00
N TYR A 299 -3.26 27.56 16.44
CA TYR A 299 -3.46 27.35 15.00
C TYR A 299 -2.91 28.51 14.16
N ARG A 300 -3.08 29.75 14.62
CA ARG A 300 -2.47 30.92 13.96
C ARG A 300 -0.95 30.82 13.96
N ALA A 301 -0.33 30.46 15.07
CA ALA A 301 1.11 30.29 15.17
C ALA A 301 1.60 29.19 14.22
N TRP A 302 0.89 28.06 14.15
CA TRP A 302 1.18 27.00 13.19
C TRP A 302 1.07 27.49 11.73
N TYR A 303 -0.01 28.19 11.38
CA TYR A 303 -0.18 28.79 10.05
C TYR A 303 0.96 29.75 9.69
N VAL A 304 1.37 30.62 10.61
CA VAL A 304 2.53 31.51 10.41
C VAL A 304 3.82 30.71 10.22
N GLY A 305 3.99 29.60 10.93
CA GLY A 305 5.08 28.66 10.68
C GLY A 305 5.06 28.13 9.24
N GLN A 306 3.89 27.69 8.75
CA GLN A 306 3.74 27.16 7.39
C GLN A 306 4.02 28.21 6.30
N LEU A 307 3.78 29.51 6.55
CA LEU A 307 4.13 30.58 5.62
C LEU A 307 5.65 30.73 5.39
N ASN A 308 6.47 30.23 6.33
CA ASN A 308 7.93 30.34 6.29
C ASN A 308 8.62 29.04 5.84
N GLU A 309 7.86 28.00 5.49
CA GLU A 309 8.40 26.75 4.97
C GLU A 309 9.06 26.95 3.60
N ASP A 310 10.18 26.26 3.36
CA ASP A 310 10.82 26.27 2.06
C ASP A 310 10.01 25.41 1.08
N VAL A 311 9.43 26.07 0.08
CA VAL A 311 8.59 25.44 -0.95
C VAL A 311 9.34 25.46 -2.27
N PRO A 312 9.56 24.28 -2.90
CA PRO A 312 10.15 24.21 -4.23
C PRO A 312 9.39 25.08 -5.23
N GLU A 313 10.09 25.65 -6.20
CA GLU A 313 9.49 26.57 -7.19
C GLU A 313 8.23 25.97 -7.85
N TRP A 314 8.28 24.69 -8.23
CA TRP A 314 7.16 23.97 -8.84
C TRP A 314 5.92 23.82 -7.94
N GLY A 315 6.06 24.05 -6.64
CA GLY A 315 5.03 23.84 -5.61
C GLY A 315 4.42 25.13 -5.08
N ARG A 316 4.93 26.31 -5.45
CA ARG A 316 4.51 27.59 -4.87
C ARG A 316 3.03 27.88 -5.06
N ASP A 317 2.48 27.63 -6.24
CA ASP A 317 1.06 27.85 -6.52
C ASP A 317 0.15 26.91 -5.71
N ALA A 318 0.57 25.65 -5.53
CA ALA A 318 -0.14 24.70 -4.69
C ALA A 318 -0.08 25.10 -3.21
N ALA A 319 1.10 25.55 -2.74
CA ALA A 319 1.27 26.05 -1.39
C ALA A 319 0.36 27.25 -1.12
N ALA A 320 0.30 28.22 -2.05
CA ALA A 320 -0.56 29.39 -1.92
C ALA A 320 -2.03 29.00 -1.72
N ARG A 321 -2.57 28.08 -2.53
CA ARG A 321 -3.96 27.59 -2.38
C ARG A 321 -4.20 26.91 -1.04
N ILE A 322 -3.26 26.06 -0.59
CA ILE A 322 -3.35 25.37 0.70
C ILE A 322 -3.35 26.41 1.84
N LEU A 323 -2.40 27.35 1.80
CA LEU A 323 -2.23 28.40 2.80
C LEU A 323 -3.42 29.35 2.84
N ASP A 324 -4.04 29.68 1.71
CA ASP A 324 -5.25 30.50 1.66
C ASP A 324 -6.41 29.79 2.39
N ARG A 325 -6.60 28.49 2.16
CA ARG A 325 -7.63 27.70 2.84
C ARG A 325 -7.35 27.57 4.34
N ILE A 326 -6.10 27.35 4.73
CA ILE A 326 -5.69 27.33 6.15
C ILE A 326 -5.95 28.69 6.78
N GLY A 327 -5.52 29.78 6.15
CA GLY A 327 -5.71 31.15 6.64
C GLY A 327 -7.19 31.52 6.80
N ALA A 328 -8.04 31.10 5.84
CA ALA A 328 -9.48 31.26 5.94
C ALA A 328 -10.08 30.47 7.12
N ALA A 329 -9.63 29.24 7.35
CA ALA A 329 -10.05 28.42 8.48
C ALA A 329 -9.64 29.05 9.83
N VAL A 330 -8.38 29.49 9.97
CA VAL A 330 -7.89 30.18 11.19
C VAL A 330 -8.72 31.45 11.46
N THR A 331 -8.93 32.28 10.43
CA THR A 331 -9.72 33.51 10.55
C THR A 331 -11.16 33.22 10.96
N ARG A 332 -11.75 32.14 10.42
CA ARG A 332 -13.09 31.69 10.77
C ARG A 332 -13.18 31.23 12.22
N ILE A 333 -12.20 30.47 12.72
CA ILE A 333 -12.16 30.01 14.12
C ILE A 333 -12.15 31.23 15.05
N GLU A 334 -11.25 32.18 14.84
CA GLU A 334 -11.14 33.38 15.67
C GLU A 334 -12.40 34.25 15.63
N SER A 335 -13.00 34.40 14.45
CA SER A 335 -14.28 35.09 14.30
C SER A 335 -15.40 34.36 15.04
N GLY A 336 -15.38 33.03 15.03
CA GLY A 336 -16.26 32.16 15.79
C GLY A 336 -16.15 32.42 17.29
N VAL A 337 -14.93 32.41 17.85
CA VAL A 337 -14.67 32.72 19.27
C VAL A 337 -15.20 34.10 19.66
N ARG A 338 -14.89 35.14 18.86
CA ARG A 338 -15.40 36.50 19.11
C ARG A 338 -16.93 36.57 19.10
N THR A 339 -17.56 35.88 18.16
CA THR A 339 -19.02 35.87 17.99
C THR A 339 -19.71 35.09 19.09
N LEU A 340 -19.14 33.93 19.45
CA LEU A 340 -19.65 33.04 20.48
C LEU A 340 -19.69 33.72 21.85
N CYS A 341 -18.62 34.46 22.18
CA CYS A 341 -18.48 35.15 23.45
C CYS A 341 -18.98 36.61 23.40
N ASP A 342 -19.79 37.01 22.42
CA ASP A 342 -20.33 38.38 22.34
C ASP A 342 -21.44 38.56 23.41
N PRO A 343 -21.27 39.46 24.40
CA PRO A 343 -22.25 39.64 25.48
C PRO A 343 -23.61 40.14 24.98
N ARG A 344 -23.69 40.67 23.75
CA ARG A 344 -24.95 41.11 23.12
C ARG A 344 -25.76 39.94 22.55
N ARG A 345 -25.18 38.73 22.47
CA ARG A 345 -25.76 37.54 21.86
C ARG A 345 -25.56 36.29 22.74
N PRO A 346 -26.04 36.30 24.00
CA PRO A 346 -25.83 35.20 24.95
C PRO A 346 -26.43 33.86 24.49
N GLU A 347 -27.44 33.90 23.61
CA GLU A 347 -28.05 32.72 23.01
C GLU A 347 -27.07 31.86 22.21
N LEU A 348 -26.03 32.46 21.61
CA LEU A 348 -25.02 31.72 20.84
C LEU A 348 -24.15 30.85 21.75
N LEU A 349 -23.72 31.40 22.90
CA LEU A 349 -22.98 30.63 23.90
C LEU A 349 -23.85 29.53 24.50
N HIS A 350 -25.12 29.81 24.76
CA HIS A 350 -26.05 28.80 25.26
C HIS A 350 -26.23 27.64 24.26
N ALA A 351 -26.38 27.95 22.96
CA ALA A 351 -26.48 26.95 21.91
C ALA A 351 -25.19 26.10 21.82
N PHE A 352 -24.02 26.73 21.90
CA PHE A 352 -22.73 26.03 21.90
C PHE A 352 -22.56 25.09 23.11
N ARG A 353 -22.89 25.57 24.32
CA ARG A 353 -22.88 24.72 25.53
C ARG A 353 -23.80 23.52 25.39
N THR A 354 -25.01 23.76 24.89
CA THR A 354 -26.00 22.70 24.64
C THR A 354 -25.50 21.69 23.61
N ALA A 355 -24.86 22.15 22.53
CA ALA A 355 -24.27 21.28 21.51
C ALA A 355 -23.14 20.40 22.08
N ASN A 356 -22.24 20.98 22.89
CA ASN A 356 -21.16 20.21 23.54
C ASN A 356 -21.72 19.15 24.50
N ARG A 357 -22.76 19.50 25.28
CA ARG A 357 -23.46 18.53 26.14
C ARG A 357 -24.09 17.40 25.34
N ALA A 358 -24.75 17.73 24.21
CA ALA A 358 -25.35 16.74 23.33
C ALA A 358 -24.31 15.79 22.72
N MET A 359 -23.15 16.31 22.30
CA MET A 359 -22.04 15.48 21.81
C MET A 359 -21.48 14.58 22.91
N ALA A 360 -21.30 15.09 24.14
CA ALA A 360 -20.84 14.29 25.27
C ALA A 360 -21.82 13.15 25.62
N LEU A 361 -23.14 13.42 25.54
CA LEU A 361 -24.18 12.40 25.70
C LEU A 361 -24.14 11.36 24.57
N GLN A 362 -23.97 11.79 23.32
CA GLN A 362 -23.83 10.87 22.18
C GLN A 362 -22.62 9.94 22.39
N MET A 363 -21.46 10.48 22.78
CA MET A 363 -20.26 9.69 23.06
C MET A 363 -20.49 8.69 24.20
N ARG A 364 -21.24 9.09 25.23
CA ARG A 364 -21.65 8.19 26.30
C ARG A 364 -22.48 7.03 25.76
N HIS A 365 -23.48 7.29 24.93
CA HIS A 365 -24.31 6.24 24.33
C HIS A 365 -23.51 5.26 23.44
N SER A 366 -22.42 5.71 22.82
CA SER A 366 -21.53 4.85 22.03
C SER A 366 -20.57 4.00 22.87
N ALA A 367 -20.58 4.10 24.20
CA ALA A 367 -19.74 3.29 25.07
C ALA A 367 -20.15 1.81 25.06
N ALA A 368 -19.19 0.92 25.35
CA ALA A 368 -19.38 -0.53 25.27
C ALA A 368 -20.50 -1.05 26.19
N ASP A 369 -20.70 -0.41 27.35
CA ASP A 369 -21.75 -0.71 28.32
C ASP A 369 -23.12 -0.15 27.92
N LEU A 370 -23.22 0.60 26.82
CA LEU A 370 -24.47 1.07 26.22
C LEU A 370 -24.61 0.52 24.80
N ALA A 371 -24.53 1.36 23.75
CA ALA A 371 -24.74 0.94 22.36
C ALA A 371 -23.45 0.63 21.58
N GLY A 372 -22.28 0.72 22.22
CA GLY A 372 -20.99 0.43 21.60
C GLY A 372 -20.74 -1.05 21.33
N THR A 373 -21.54 -1.94 21.89
CA THR A 373 -21.52 -3.38 21.60
C THR A 373 -22.94 -3.90 21.41
N ARG A 374 -23.07 -5.07 20.77
CA ARG A 374 -24.38 -5.70 20.57
C ARG A 374 -24.94 -6.15 21.91
N ARG A 375 -26.07 -5.56 22.32
CA ARG A 375 -26.76 -5.91 23.58
C ARG A 375 -28.06 -6.67 23.33
N SER A 376 -28.49 -7.40 24.35
CA SER A 376 -29.79 -8.08 24.34
C SER A 376 -30.92 -7.05 24.37
N PRO A 377 -31.99 -7.21 23.56
CA PRO A 377 -33.16 -6.32 23.62
C PRO A 377 -33.89 -6.30 24.99
N ARG A 378 -33.57 -7.26 25.87
CA ARG A 378 -34.14 -7.36 27.23
C ARG A 378 -33.32 -6.62 28.29
N GLU A 379 -32.12 -6.16 27.95
CA GLU A 379 -31.29 -5.39 28.88
C GLU A 379 -31.77 -3.95 28.94
N ALA A 380 -32.01 -3.46 30.16
CA ALA A 380 -32.42 -2.08 30.37
C ALA A 380 -31.28 -1.13 29.98
N VAL A 381 -31.61 -0.11 29.19
CA VAL A 381 -30.71 1.00 28.88
C VAL A 381 -31.08 2.15 29.83
N PRO A 382 -30.11 2.76 30.52
CA PRO A 382 -30.35 3.96 31.31
C PRO A 382 -30.98 5.05 30.42
N PRO A 383 -32.12 5.65 30.82
CA PRO A 383 -32.81 6.64 29.99
C PRO A 383 -32.03 7.95 29.88
N GLU A 384 -31.31 8.33 30.93
CA GLU A 384 -30.47 9.53 30.99
C GLU A 384 -29.10 9.15 31.57
N PRO A 385 -28.18 8.63 30.73
CA PRO A 385 -26.84 8.30 31.21
C PRO A 385 -26.04 9.58 31.41
N GLU A 386 -25.39 9.70 32.56
CA GLU A 386 -24.44 10.80 32.78
C GLU A 386 -23.29 10.72 31.76
N PRO A 387 -22.87 11.85 31.17
CA PRO A 387 -21.73 11.88 30.28
C PRO A 387 -20.45 11.38 30.96
N TYR A 388 -19.53 10.83 30.16
CA TYR A 388 -18.24 10.38 30.67
C TYR A 388 -17.33 11.57 31.03
N GLN A 389 -16.67 11.50 32.18
CA GLN A 389 -15.63 12.48 32.54
C GLN A 389 -14.41 12.28 31.65
N GLY A 390 -13.98 13.33 30.93
CA GLY A 390 -12.92 13.24 29.91
C GLY A 390 -13.42 12.95 28.50
N ALA A 391 -14.71 13.18 28.22
CA ALA A 391 -15.23 13.23 26.86
C ALA A 391 -14.53 14.36 26.08
N THR A 392 -13.59 14.00 25.23
CA THR A 392 -12.73 14.96 24.54
C THR A 392 -13.18 15.22 23.11
N TRP A 393 -13.26 16.50 22.78
CA TRP A 393 -13.34 16.97 21.41
C TRP A 393 -12.01 16.71 20.70
N ARG A 394 -12.08 16.18 19.49
CA ARG A 394 -10.94 16.10 18.57
C ARG A 394 -11.22 17.05 17.40
N PRO A 395 -10.77 18.30 17.48
CA PRO A 395 -11.00 19.26 16.40
C PRO A 395 -10.38 18.74 15.10
N PHE A 396 -11.18 18.78 14.02
CA PHE A 396 -10.80 18.39 12.65
C PHE A 396 -10.47 16.91 12.41
N GLN A 397 -11.18 15.99 13.09
CA GLN A 397 -11.27 14.59 12.66
C GLN A 397 -12.24 14.39 11.50
#